data_AF-K0PKW7-F1
#
_entry.id   AF-K0PKW7-F1
#
_cell.length_a   1.000
_cell.length_b   1.000
_cell.length_c   1.000
_cell.angle_alpha   90.00
_cell.angle_beta   90.00
_cell.angle_gamma   90.00
#
_symmetry.space_group_name_H-M   'P 1'
#
loop_
_entity.id
_entity.type
_entity.pdbx_description
1 polymer ?
#
loop_
_entity_poly.entity_id
_entity_poly.type
_entity_poly.pdbx_seq_one_letter_code
_entity_poly.pdbx_strand_id
1 'polypeptide(L)'
;MLHIDRQTKTIDGVTFTNTHSGQKRAYGDSYYEYHVVSERPSSDVEAVCSEHVYKAIPHAEWQADYRQPGCSMEKAFRPHYEFRPLGDGKYRYVVTLLYAD
;
A
#
# COMPACT_ATOMS: atom_id res chain seq x y z
N MET A 1 12.57 1.10 -1.19
CA MET A 1 11.34 1.77 -0.73
C MET A 1 11.44 3.24 -1.12
N LEU A 2 10.52 3.71 -1.96
CA LEU A 2 10.46 5.11 -2.34
C LEU A 2 9.43 5.82 -1.47
N HIS A 3 9.90 6.76 -0.64
CA HIS A 3 9.01 7.59 0.16
C HIS A 3 8.39 8.67 -0.74
N ILE A 4 7.24 8.35 -1.33
CA ILE A 4 6.44 9.28 -2.14
C ILE A 4 5.45 9.94 -1.17
N ASP A 5 5.89 10.98 -0.49
CA ASP A 5 5.05 11.76 0.42
C ASP A 5 4.64 13.07 -0.24
N ARG A 6 3.33 13.34 -0.31
CA ARG A 6 2.74 14.58 -0.86
C ARG A 6 3.24 14.98 -2.25
N GLN A 7 3.64 13.99 -3.04
CA GLN A 7 4.23 14.18 -4.35
C GLN A 7 3.61 13.25 -5.39
N THR A 8 3.76 13.63 -6.65
CA THR A 8 3.48 12.76 -7.80
C THR A 8 4.77 12.25 -8.39
N LYS A 9 4.86 10.94 -8.64
CA LYS A 9 6.05 10.30 -9.21
C LYS A 9 5.64 9.21 -10.20
N THR A 10 6.36 9.10 -11.31
CA THR A 10 6.18 8.02 -12.29
C THR A 10 7.34 7.04 -12.19
N ILE A 11 7.01 5.75 -12.11
CA ILE A 11 7.97 4.63 -12.02
C ILE A 11 7.45 3.53 -12.94
N ASP A 12 8.28 3.04 -13.86
CA ASP A 12 7.96 1.94 -14.79
C ASP A 12 6.62 2.10 -15.55
N GLY A 13 6.31 3.33 -15.94
CA GLY A 13 5.07 3.68 -16.65
C GLY A 13 3.82 3.73 -15.78
N VAL A 14 3.99 3.71 -14.45
CA VAL A 14 2.92 3.83 -13.46
C VAL A 14 3.10 5.15 -12.72
N THR A 15 2.09 6.01 -12.76
CA THR A 15 2.12 7.31 -12.07
C THR A 15 1.40 7.22 -10.73
N PHE A 16 2.10 7.58 -9.67
CA PHE A 16 1.63 7.57 -8.29
C PHE A 16 1.44 9.01 -7.82
N THR A 17 0.28 9.33 -7.29
CA THR A 17 0.03 10.57 -6.54
C THR A 17 -0.34 10.20 -5.13
N ASN A 18 0.51 10.53 -4.17
CA ASN A 18 0.20 10.33 -2.76
C ASN A 18 -0.88 11.34 -2.33
N THR A 19 -2.06 10.84 -1.99
CA THR A 19 -3.21 11.65 -1.55
C THR A 19 -3.28 11.78 -0.04
N HIS A 20 -2.66 10.85 0.69
CA HIS A 20 -2.61 10.86 2.14
C HIS A 20 -1.37 10.14 2.66
N SER A 21 -0.78 10.70 3.71
CA SER A 21 0.31 10.06 4.46
C SER A 21 0.19 10.40 5.94
N GLY A 22 0.52 9.42 6.78
CA GLY A 22 0.63 9.56 8.22
C GLY A 22 -0.46 8.78 8.96
N GLN A 23 -0.72 9.16 10.20
CA GLN A 23 -1.68 8.46 11.05
C GLN A 23 -3.09 9.04 10.88
N LYS A 24 -4.09 8.18 10.66
CA LYS A 24 -5.50 8.60 10.63
C LYS A 24 -6.04 9.05 12.00
N ARG A 25 -5.41 8.58 13.09
CA ARG A 25 -5.78 8.86 14.49
C ARG A 25 -4.50 8.88 15.34
N ALA A 26 -4.51 9.62 16.45
CA ALA A 26 -3.39 9.62 17.40
C ALA A 26 -3.07 8.20 17.89
N TYR A 27 -1.80 7.79 17.80
CA TYR A 27 -1.31 6.44 18.12
C TYR A 27 -1.96 5.32 17.26
N GLY A 28 -2.49 5.69 16.09
CA GLY A 28 -3.06 4.75 15.14
C GLY A 28 -2.05 4.24 14.13
N ASP A 29 -2.50 3.34 13.27
CA ASP A 29 -1.68 2.80 12.18
C ASP A 29 -1.24 3.91 11.22
N SER A 30 -0.01 3.78 10.74
CA SER A 30 0.48 4.58 9.64
C SER A 30 -0.24 4.16 8.37
N TYR A 31 -0.73 5.16 7.65
CA TYR A 31 -1.61 5.00 6.50
C TYR A 31 -1.12 5.86 5.34
N TYR A 32 -0.84 5.22 4.22
CA TYR A 32 -0.40 5.89 2.99
C TYR A 32 -1.36 5.55 1.86
N GLU A 33 -1.97 6.55 1.25
CA GLU A 33 -2.89 6.38 0.13
C GLU A 33 -2.32 7.00 -1.14
N TYR A 34 -2.46 6.26 -2.23
CA TYR A 34 -1.98 6.62 -3.54
C TYR A 34 -3.11 6.48 -4.55
N HIS A 35 -3.32 7.54 -5.32
CA HIS A 35 -3.99 7.44 -6.61
C HIS A 35 -2.96 7.04 -7.66
N VAL A 36 -3.27 5.97 -8.38
CA VAL A 36 -2.37 5.38 -9.36
C VAL A 36 -3.02 5.46 -10.74
N VAL A 37 -2.25 5.89 -11.74
CA VAL A 37 -2.70 5.98 -13.14
C VAL A 37 -1.73 5.21 -14.02
N SER A 38 -2.25 4.27 -14.81
CA SER A 38 -1.49 3.52 -15.81
C SER A 38 -2.41 2.82 -16.82
N GLU A 39 -1.97 2.75 -18.07
CA GLU A 39 -2.60 1.96 -19.14
C GLU A 39 -2.17 0.48 -19.11
N ARG A 40 -1.30 0.10 -18.17
CA ARG A 40 -0.82 -1.28 -18.03
C ARG A 40 -1.91 -2.19 -17.45
N PRO A 41 -1.81 -3.51 -17.66
CA PRO A 41 -2.69 -4.48 -17.02
C PRO A 41 -2.69 -4.31 -15.49
N SER A 42 -3.85 -4.51 -14.86
CA SER A 42 -4.03 -4.32 -13.42
C SER A 42 -3.01 -5.09 -12.57
N SER A 43 -2.66 -6.32 -12.96
CA SER A 43 -1.68 -7.16 -12.27
C SER A 43 -0.27 -6.56 -12.31
N ASP A 44 0.11 -5.94 -13.43
CA ASP A 44 1.41 -5.28 -13.57
C ASP A 44 1.46 -4.03 -12.70
N VAL A 45 0.37 -3.27 -12.66
CA VAL A 45 0.28 -2.07 -11.83
C VAL A 45 0.42 -2.44 -10.36
N GLU A 46 -0.30 -3.46 -9.90
CA GLU A 46 -0.21 -3.97 -8.52
C GLU A 46 1.21 -4.43 -8.16
N ALA A 47 1.87 -5.18 -9.06
CA ALA A 47 3.25 -5.60 -8.87
C ALA A 47 4.19 -4.39 -8.68
N VAL A 48 4.11 -3.40 -9.56
CA VAL A 48 4.93 -2.18 -9.45
C VAL A 48 4.62 -1.42 -8.14
N CYS A 49 3.34 -1.34 -7.73
CA CYS A 49 2.95 -0.70 -6.47
C CYS A 49 3.60 -1.39 -5.25
N SER A 50 3.48 -2.72 -5.18
CA SER A 50 3.97 -3.54 -4.06
C SER A 50 5.50 -3.65 -3.98
N GLU A 51 6.21 -3.43 -5.09
CA GLU A 51 7.67 -3.49 -5.12
C GLU A 51 8.31 -2.12 -4.82
N HIS A 52 7.80 -1.05 -5.44
CA HIS A 52 8.50 0.24 -5.45
C HIS A 52 8.05 1.22 -4.36
N VAL A 53 6.78 1.16 -3.94
CA VAL A 53 6.22 2.09 -2.94
C VAL A 53 6.58 1.62 -1.54
N TYR A 54 6.05 0.47 -1.12
CA TYR A 54 6.40 -0.23 0.10
C TYR A 54 6.43 -1.72 -0.18
N LYS A 55 7.43 -2.43 0.33
CA LYS A 55 7.48 -3.90 0.32
C LYS A 55 6.42 -4.42 1.29
N ALA A 56 5.20 -4.56 0.80
CA ALA A 56 4.01 -4.91 1.56
C ALA A 56 3.35 -6.16 0.97
N ILE A 57 2.62 -6.91 1.80
CA ILE A 57 1.85 -8.08 1.36
C ILE A 57 0.37 -7.72 1.15
N PRO A 58 -0.41 -8.49 0.38
CA PRO A 58 -1.84 -8.26 0.28
C PRO A 58 -2.52 -8.28 1.65
N HIS A 59 -3.48 -7.37 1.88
CA HIS A 59 -4.23 -7.32 3.15
C HIS A 59 -4.90 -8.66 3.50
N ALA A 60 -5.36 -9.42 2.50
CA ALA A 60 -5.94 -10.75 2.73
C ALA A 60 -4.92 -11.74 3.31
N GLU A 61 -3.66 -11.70 2.86
CA GLU A 61 -2.59 -12.54 3.38
C GLU A 61 -2.21 -12.12 4.81
N TRP A 62 -2.01 -10.82 5.02
CA TRP A 62 -1.76 -10.28 6.36
C TRP A 62 -2.88 -10.63 7.35
N GLN A 63 -4.14 -10.50 6.93
CA GLN A 63 -5.29 -10.81 7.78
C GLN A 63 -5.37 -12.29 8.12
N ALA A 64 -5.00 -13.18 7.20
CA ALA A 64 -4.93 -14.62 7.45
C ALA A 64 -3.85 -14.96 8.48
N ASP A 65 -2.68 -14.31 8.41
CA ASP A 65 -1.60 -14.45 9.39
C ASP A 65 -1.99 -13.87 10.75
N TYR A 66 -2.56 -12.67 10.77
CA TYR A 66 -2.91 -11.96 11.99
C TYR A 66 -3.96 -12.70 12.84
N ARG A 67 -4.90 -13.40 12.18
CA ARG A 67 -5.95 -14.18 12.85
C ARG A 67 -5.47 -15.53 13.39
N GLN A 68 -4.25 -15.97 13.08
CA GLN A 68 -3.73 -17.23 13.62
C GLN A 68 -3.50 -17.10 15.14
N PRO A 69 -3.91 -18.10 15.94
CA PRO A 69 -3.56 -18.16 17.35
C PRO A 69 -2.04 -18.10 17.54
N GLY A 70 -1.57 -17.16 18.36
CA GLY A 70 -0.13 -16.97 18.59
C GLY A 70 0.62 -16.28 17.46
N CYS A 71 -0.07 -15.50 16.61
CA CYS A 71 0.57 -14.64 15.60
C CYS A 71 1.76 -13.87 16.21
N SER A 72 2.92 -14.00 15.56
CA SER A 72 4.13 -13.33 16.00
C SER A 72 4.02 -11.83 15.76
N MET A 73 4.74 -11.04 16.58
CA MET A 73 4.88 -9.60 16.36
C MET A 73 5.40 -9.32 14.95
N GLU A 74 6.39 -10.09 14.47
CA GLU A 74 6.90 -9.92 13.10
C GLU A 74 5.78 -9.99 12.05
N LYS A 75 4.88 -10.97 12.14
CA LYS A 75 3.75 -11.08 11.22
C LYS A 75 2.74 -9.95 11.40
N ALA A 76 2.44 -9.58 12.65
CA ALA A 76 1.50 -8.51 12.96
C ALA A 76 1.95 -7.15 12.41
N PHE A 77 3.24 -6.83 12.50
CA PHE A 77 3.82 -5.56 12.05
C PHE A 77 4.22 -5.54 10.57
N ARG A 78 3.99 -6.62 9.81
CA ARG A 78 4.24 -6.61 8.36
C ARG A 78 3.37 -5.55 7.68
N PRO A 79 3.97 -4.65 6.87
CA PRO A 79 3.21 -3.75 6.03
C PRO A 79 2.28 -4.54 5.13
N HIS A 80 1.05 -4.08 4.99
CA HIS A 80 0.09 -4.69 4.09
C HIS A 80 -0.58 -3.64 3.21
N TYR A 81 -1.11 -4.08 2.07
CA TYR A 81 -1.75 -3.19 1.13
C TYR A 81 -3.15 -3.63 0.72
N GLU A 82 -3.94 -2.63 0.33
CA GLU A 82 -5.19 -2.81 -0.41
C GLU A 82 -5.02 -2.18 -1.78
N PHE A 83 -5.29 -2.97 -2.83
CA PHE A 83 -5.26 -2.51 -4.21
C PHE A 83 -6.66 -2.64 -4.81
N ARG A 84 -7.18 -1.56 -5.38
CA ARG A 84 -8.52 -1.52 -5.95
C ARG A 84 -8.54 -0.79 -7.28
N PRO A 85 -8.97 -1.43 -8.39
CA PRO A 85 -9.24 -0.73 -9.63
C PRO A 85 -10.43 0.21 -9.46
N LEU A 86 -10.31 1.42 -10.03
CA LEU A 86 -11.35 2.44 -10.05
C LEU A 86 -12.00 2.61 -11.44
N GLY A 87 -11.42 1.96 -12.47
CA GLY A 87 -11.82 2.13 -13.87
C GLY A 87 -10.90 3.12 -14.62
N ASP A 88 -10.96 3.10 -15.95
CA ASP A 88 -10.23 4.04 -16.84
C ASP A 88 -8.73 4.17 -16.53
N GLY A 89 -8.05 3.04 -16.31
CA GLY A 89 -6.61 3.02 -15.98
C GLY A 89 -6.25 3.63 -14.62
N LYS A 90 -7.25 3.85 -13.75
CA LYS A 90 -7.06 4.41 -12.40
C LYS A 90 -7.22 3.34 -11.35
N TYR A 91 -6.39 3.45 -10.32
CA TYR A 91 -6.35 2.53 -9.19
C TYR A 91 -6.17 3.28 -7.89
N ARG A 92 -6.70 2.71 -6.81
CA ARG A 92 -6.42 3.12 -5.43
C ARG A 92 -5.50 2.08 -4.81
N TYR A 93 -4.35 2.55 -4.35
CA TYR A 93 -3.39 1.73 -3.61
C TYR A 93 -3.20 2.32 -2.22
N VAL A 94 -3.41 1.49 -1.20
CA VAL A 94 -3.29 1.89 0.20
C VAL A 94 -2.31 0.97 0.88
N VAL A 95 -1.37 1.53 1.63
CA VAL A 95 -0.45 0.79 2.49
C VAL A 95 -0.73 1.14 3.94
N THR A 96 -0.84 0.12 4.79
CA THR A 96 -1.04 0.27 6.22
C THR A 96 0.07 -0.43 6.99
N LEU A 97 0.61 0.28 7.98
CA LEU A 97 1.64 -0.21 8.90
C LEU A 97 1.12 -0.07 10.34
N LEU A 98 0.99 -1.20 11.03
CA LEU A 98 0.45 -1.24 12.38
C LEU A 98 1.37 -0.48 13.36
N TYR A 99 0.82 0.50 14.08
CA TYR A 99 1.54 1.35 15.07
C TYR A 99 2.94 1.86 14.66
N ALA A 100 3.19 2.07 13.38
CA ALA A 100 4.44 2.64 12.90
C ALA A 100 4.37 4.18 12.89
N ASP A 101 5.44 4.85 13.31
CA ASP A 101 5.71 6.27 13.03
C ASP A 101 6.78 6.36 11.93
#